data_AF-A0A090I4I9-F1
#
_entry.id   AF-A0A090I4I9-F1
#
_cell.length_a   1.000
_cell.length_b   1.000
_cell.length_c   1.000
_cell.angle_alpha   90.00
_cell.angle_beta   90.00
_cell.angle_gamma   90.00
#
_symmetry.space_group_name_H-M   'P 1'
#
loop_
_entity.id
_entity.type
_entity.pdbx_description
1 polymer ?
#
loop_
_entity_poly.entity_id
_entity_poly.type
_entity_poly.pdbx_seq_one_letter_code
_entity_poly.pdbx_strand_id
1 'polypeptide(L)'
;MNELTPLKMKTTFFNYLKISSQLFCHRLPDRTFKLKRHYFPVCSRCTGMYIGMFSFFIFSYFNLVHYSINFTLLGFLMVIPTAIDGFTQLFGLRESNNYLRFFSGLIGGIGLLILVISFKLILLGRY
;
A
#
# COMPACT_ATOMS: atom_id res chain seq x y z
N MET A 1 -4.13 44.45 16.86
CA MET A 1 -5.55 44.38 17.23
C MET A 1 -6.33 43.88 16.02
N ASN A 2 -7.00 42.74 16.22
CA ASN A 2 -8.24 42.25 15.58
C ASN A 2 -8.26 42.15 14.03
N GLU A 3 -8.67 41.04 13.41
CA GLU A 3 -9.85 40.22 13.72
C GLU A 3 -9.64 38.73 13.36
N LEU A 4 -10.04 37.86 14.28
CA LEU A 4 -10.29 36.43 14.08
C LEU A 4 -11.78 36.26 13.75
N THR A 5 -12.15 35.82 12.53
CA THR A 5 -13.41 35.09 12.19
C THR A 5 -13.36 34.61 10.71
N PRO A 6 -14.19 33.67 10.21
CA PRO A 6 -14.20 32.23 10.50
C PRO A 6 -14.05 31.42 9.19
N LEU A 7 -12.86 30.85 8.90
CA LEU A 7 -12.68 29.86 7.82
C LEU A 7 -12.34 28.45 8.36
N LYS A 8 -12.74 28.15 9.60
CA LYS A 8 -12.62 26.84 10.25
C LYS A 8 -13.93 26.05 10.06
N MET A 9 -14.11 25.31 8.95
CA MET A 9 -14.90 24.06 9.01
C MET A 9 -14.96 23.23 7.71
N LYS A 10 -14.86 23.82 6.50
CA LYS A 10 -14.94 23.05 5.23
C LYS A 10 -13.58 22.59 4.68
N THR A 11 -12.49 23.12 5.22
CA THR A 11 -11.11 22.91 4.74
C THR A 11 -10.42 21.70 5.36
N THR A 12 -11.03 21.00 6.33
CA THR A 12 -10.37 19.91 7.05
C THR A 12 -10.42 18.59 6.29
N PHE A 13 -11.58 18.13 5.80
CA PHE A 13 -11.71 16.81 5.19
C PHE A 13 -10.96 16.67 3.86
N PHE A 14 -11.12 17.63 2.95
CA PHE A 14 -10.43 17.62 1.65
C PHE A 14 -8.91 17.78 1.79
N ASN A 15 -8.44 18.60 2.73
CA ASN A 15 -7.00 18.69 3.01
C ASN A 15 -6.48 17.42 3.69
N TYR A 16 -7.26 16.76 4.55
CA TYR A 16 -6.89 15.47 5.13
C TYR A 16 -6.79 14.36 4.07
N LEU A 17 -7.74 14.31 3.12
CA LEU A 17 -7.70 13.42 1.96
C LEU A 17 -6.54 13.71 1.00
N LYS A 18 -6.23 15.00 0.80
CA LYS A 18 -5.08 15.43 0.01
C LYS A 18 -3.79 15.00 0.69
N ILE A 19 -3.63 15.26 1.99
CA ILE A 19 -2.47 14.87 2.81
C ILE A 19 -2.33 13.35 2.86
N SER A 20 -3.41 12.59 3.00
CA SER A 20 -3.36 11.12 3.00
C SER A 20 -2.90 10.56 1.66
N SER A 21 -3.41 11.09 0.54
CA SER A 21 -2.94 10.71 -0.80
C SER A 21 -1.46 11.04 -1.02
N GLN A 22 -0.98 12.15 -0.43
CA GLN A 22 0.42 12.57 -0.47
C GLN A 22 1.30 11.66 0.42
N LEU A 23 0.79 11.15 1.54
CA LEU A 23 1.53 10.23 2.42
C LEU A 23 1.86 8.88 1.75
N PHE A 24 0.98 8.36 0.90
CA PHE A 24 1.17 7.05 0.26
C PHE A 24 1.71 7.13 -1.19
N CYS A 25 1.29 8.13 -1.98
CA CYS A 25 1.73 8.28 -3.37
C CYS A 25 1.75 9.75 -3.80
N HIS A 26 2.91 10.38 -3.64
CA HIS A 26 3.14 11.78 -4.05
C HIS A 26 3.19 12.02 -5.59
N ARG A 27 3.01 10.99 -6.44
CA ARG A 27 3.18 11.05 -7.92
C ARG A 27 4.45 11.81 -8.35
N LEU A 28 5.52 11.69 -7.57
CA LEU A 28 6.79 12.32 -7.88
C LEU A 28 7.45 11.57 -9.04
N PRO A 29 7.93 12.27 -10.08
CA PRO A 29 8.58 11.63 -11.22
C PRO A 29 9.77 10.76 -10.78
N ASP A 30 10.49 11.16 -9.74
CA ASP A 30 11.65 10.43 -9.19
C ASP A 30 11.28 9.12 -8.48
N ARG A 31 10.01 8.96 -8.08
CA ARG A 31 9.50 7.79 -7.33
C ARG A 31 8.58 6.90 -8.18
N THR A 32 8.57 7.13 -9.49
CA THR A 32 7.76 6.39 -10.47
C THR A 32 8.67 5.68 -11.46
N PHE A 33 8.19 4.58 -12.04
CA PHE A 33 8.89 3.97 -13.16
C PHE A 33 8.75 4.85 -14.40
N LYS A 34 9.87 5.10 -15.05
CA LYS A 34 9.93 5.80 -16.33
C LYS A 34 10.05 4.76 -17.44
N LEU A 35 8.99 4.62 -18.24
CA LEU A 35 9.02 3.77 -19.43
C LEU A 35 9.09 4.67 -20.66
N LYS A 36 10.27 4.70 -21.28
CA LYS A 36 10.60 5.61 -22.40
C LYS A 36 10.40 7.08 -21.99
N ARG A 37 9.34 7.72 -22.52
CA ARG A 37 8.98 9.14 -22.27
C ARG A 37 7.77 9.31 -21.34
N HIS A 38 7.17 8.21 -20.86
CA HIS A 38 5.98 8.26 -20.02
C HIS A 38 6.31 7.77 -18.61
N TYR A 39 5.76 8.49 -17.63
CA TYR A 39 5.78 8.09 -16.23
C TYR A 39 4.56 7.24 -15.94
N PHE A 40 4.72 6.20 -15.13
CA PHE A 40 3.57 5.46 -14.64
C PHE A 40 2.65 6.39 -13.81
N PRO A 41 1.31 6.17 -13.85
CA PRO A 41 0.36 7.02 -13.14
C PRO A 41 0.42 6.88 -11.61
N VAL A 42 1.16 5.89 -11.12
CA VAL A 42 1.33 5.53 -9.70
C VAL A 42 2.80 5.31 -9.35
N CYS A 43 3.16 5.47 -8.07
CA CYS A 43 4.52 5.26 -7.59
C CYS A 43 4.94 3.79 -7.69
N SER A 44 6.25 3.52 -7.70
CA SER A 44 6.77 2.15 -7.85
C SER A 44 6.28 1.19 -6.75
N ARG A 45 6.00 1.70 -5.54
CA ARG A 45 5.40 0.93 -4.43
C ARG A 45 3.99 0.46 -4.74
N CYS A 46 3.11 1.38 -5.18
CA CYS A 46 1.74 1.04 -5.55
C CYS A 46 1.72 0.08 -6.74
N THR A 47 2.61 0.27 -7.72
CA THR A 47 2.78 -0.70 -8.83
C THR A 47 3.11 -2.08 -8.30
N GLY A 48 4.06 -2.19 -7.36
CA GLY A 48 4.39 -3.45 -6.68
C GLY A 48 3.17 -4.08 -5.99
N MET A 49 2.46 -3.30 -5.16
CA MET A 49 1.26 -3.79 -4.45
C MET A 49 0.19 -4.33 -5.40
N TYR A 50 -0.13 -3.59 -6.46
CA TYR A 50 -1.14 -4.03 -7.44
C TYR A 50 -0.72 -5.31 -8.15
N ILE A 51 0.54 -5.39 -8.58
CA ILE A 51 1.05 -6.60 -9.24
C ILE A 51 1.05 -7.77 -8.25
N GLY A 52 1.42 -7.55 -6.99
CA GLY A 52 1.45 -8.59 -5.96
C GLY A 52 0.06 -9.16 -5.65
N MET A 53 -0.91 -8.28 -5.43
CA MET A 53 -2.31 -8.66 -5.24
C MET A 53 -2.84 -9.42 -6.47
N PHE A 54 -2.61 -8.90 -7.67
CA PHE A 54 -3.09 -9.53 -8.90
C PHE A 54 -2.44 -10.90 -9.13
N SER A 55 -1.14 -11.04 -8.87
CA SER A 55 -0.41 -12.30 -9.01
C SER A 55 -0.92 -13.35 -8.03
N PHE A 56 -1.14 -12.98 -6.76
CA PHE A 56 -1.69 -13.92 -5.78
C PHE A 56 -3.15 -14.28 -6.07
N PHE A 57 -3.94 -13.33 -6.58
CA PHE A 57 -5.31 -13.61 -7.04
C PHE A 57 -5.34 -14.64 -8.17
N ILE A 58 -4.47 -14.48 -9.18
CA ILE A 58 -4.33 -15.47 -10.26
C ILE A 58 -3.90 -16.82 -9.68
N PHE A 59 -2.91 -16.82 -8.78
CA PHE A 59 -2.42 -18.05 -8.17
C PHE A 59 -3.52 -18.77 -7.38
N SER A 60 -4.30 -18.06 -6.56
CA SER A 60 -5.40 -18.64 -5.77
C SER A 60 -6.62 -19.00 -6.61
N TYR A 61 -6.76 -18.44 -7.80
CA TYR A 61 -7.80 -18.86 -8.76
C TYR A 61 -7.50 -20.23 -9.35
N PHE A 62 -6.23 -20.52 -9.66
CA PHE A 62 -5.82 -21.80 -10.25
C PHE A 62 -5.46 -22.88 -9.21
N ASN A 63 -5.20 -22.51 -7.96
CA ASN A 63 -4.79 -23.43 -6.90
C ASN A 63 -5.74 -23.33 -5.70
N LEU A 64 -6.13 -24.47 -5.13
CA LEU A 64 -6.87 -24.51 -3.88
C LEU A 64 -5.93 -24.11 -2.72
N VAL A 65 -6.15 -22.90 -2.20
CA VAL A 65 -5.39 -22.37 -1.05
C VAL A 65 -6.15 -22.66 0.23
N HIS A 66 -5.53 -23.39 1.16
CA HIS A 66 -6.07 -23.62 2.50
C HIS A 66 -5.65 -22.49 3.44
N TYR A 67 -6.61 -21.66 3.81
CA TYR A 67 -6.39 -20.57 4.75
C TYR A 67 -6.41 -21.10 6.18
N SER A 68 -5.24 -21.15 6.81
CA SER A 68 -5.06 -21.53 8.22
C SER A 68 -4.50 -20.37 9.03
N ILE A 69 -4.56 -20.43 10.36
CA ILE A 69 -3.99 -19.38 11.24
C ILE A 69 -2.53 -19.05 10.89
N ASN A 70 -1.73 -20.07 10.58
CA ASN A 70 -0.33 -19.92 10.16
C ASN A 70 -0.22 -19.16 8.83
N PHE A 71 -1.14 -19.40 7.89
CA PHE A 71 -1.17 -18.70 6.62
C PHE A 71 -1.56 -17.23 6.76
N THR A 72 -2.46 -16.91 7.69
CA THR A 72 -2.78 -15.52 8.05
C THR A 72 -1.60 -14.81 8.72
N LEU A 73 -0.87 -15.49 9.61
CA LEU A 73 0.37 -14.96 10.19
C LEU A 73 1.44 -14.69 9.12
N LEU A 74 1.55 -15.56 8.10
CA LEU A 74 2.40 -15.32 6.94
C LEU A 74 1.98 -14.05 6.18
N GLY A 75 0.67 -13.83 6.00
CA GLY A 75 0.15 -12.59 5.41
C GLY A 75 0.63 -11.33 6.16
N PHE A 76 0.56 -11.34 7.49
CA PHE A 76 1.10 -10.24 8.31
C PHE A 76 2.61 -10.08 8.13
N LEU A 77 3.36 -11.17 8.17
CA LEU A 77 4.82 -11.15 7.97
C LEU A 77 5.21 -10.53 6.63
N MET A 78 4.46 -10.82 5.57
CA MET A 78 4.69 -10.28 4.23
C MET A 78 4.39 -8.77 4.10
N VAL A 79 3.49 -8.22 4.94
CA VAL A 79 3.19 -6.78 4.94
C VAL A 79 4.29 -5.97 5.65
N ILE A 80 4.98 -6.57 6.63
CA ILE A 80 6.00 -5.89 7.45
C ILE A 80 7.07 -5.15 6.62
N PRO A 81 7.73 -5.75 5.61
CA PRO A 81 8.74 -5.06 4.81
C PRO A 81 8.23 -3.78 4.14
N THR A 82 6.98 -3.80 3.68
CA THR A 82 6.34 -2.64 3.06
C THR A 82 6.02 -1.56 4.08
N ALA A 83 5.54 -1.96 5.26
CA ALA A 83 5.28 -1.06 6.36
C ALA A 83 6.59 -0.38 6.82
N ILE A 84 7.66 -1.14 7.04
CA ILE A 84 8.97 -0.61 7.45
C ILE A 84 9.52 0.35 6.39
N ASP A 85 9.51 -0.02 5.10
CA ASP A 85 9.95 0.89 4.02
C ASP A 85 9.05 2.12 3.92
N GLY A 86 7.75 2.01 4.23
CA GLY A 86 6.83 3.15 4.31
C GLY A 86 7.13 4.09 5.46
N PHE A 87 7.23 3.57 6.67
CA PHE A 87 7.46 4.34 7.88
C PHE A 87 8.85 4.98 7.89
N THR A 88 9.90 4.25 7.51
CA THR A 88 11.26 4.82 7.46
C THR A 88 11.37 5.97 6.46
N GLN A 89 10.65 5.91 5.33
CA GLN A 89 10.56 7.05 4.40
C GLN A 89 9.71 8.19 4.93
N LEU A 90 8.64 7.89 5.65
CA LEU A 90 7.77 8.91 6.24
C LEU A 90 8.54 9.76 7.28
N PHE A 91 9.39 9.13 8.08
CA PHE A 91 10.23 9.81 9.07
C PHE A 91 11.51 10.43 8.46
N GLY A 92 11.70 10.36 7.14
CA GLY A 92 12.88 10.92 6.47
C GLY A 92 14.20 10.24 6.84
N LEU A 93 14.15 9.05 7.46
CA LEU A 93 15.33 8.32 7.93
C LEU A 93 16.16 7.74 6.78
N ARG A 94 15.55 7.55 5.61
CA ARG A 94 16.20 6.95 4.44
C ARG A 94 15.52 7.34 3.13
N GLU A 95 16.31 7.66 2.11
CA GLU A 95 15.82 7.68 0.73
C GLU A 95 15.74 6.26 0.16
N SER A 96 14.54 5.82 -0.22
CA SER A 96 14.34 4.50 -0.83
C SER A 96 14.66 4.54 -2.33
N ASN A 97 15.00 3.39 -2.89
CA ASN A 97 15.18 3.20 -4.32
C ASN A 97 13.88 2.65 -4.92
N ASN A 98 13.58 2.98 -6.18
CA ASN A 98 12.37 2.54 -6.87
C ASN A 98 12.26 1.00 -6.95
N TYR A 99 13.38 0.29 -7.08
CA TYR A 99 13.41 -1.16 -7.01
C TYR A 99 13.01 -1.69 -5.63
N LEU A 100 13.57 -1.13 -4.54
CA LEU A 100 13.21 -1.57 -3.20
C LEU A 100 11.74 -1.28 -2.89
N ARG A 101 11.25 -0.07 -3.23
CA ARG A 101 9.84 0.31 -3.10
C ARG A 101 8.93 -0.68 -3.83
N PHE A 102 9.34 -1.13 -5.01
CA PHE A 102 8.60 -2.09 -5.83
C PHE A 102 8.58 -3.47 -5.20
N PHE A 103 9.72 -4.03 -4.83
CA PHE A 103 9.79 -5.38 -4.26
C PHE A 103 9.16 -5.45 -2.87
N SER A 104 9.35 -4.42 -2.03
CA SER A 104 8.64 -4.33 -0.75
C SER A 104 7.14 -4.33 -1.02
N GLY A 105 6.65 -3.39 -1.86
CA GLY A 105 5.26 -3.30 -2.26
C GLY A 105 4.69 -4.59 -2.85
N LEU A 106 5.45 -5.32 -3.67
CA LEU A 106 5.06 -6.61 -4.25
C LEU A 106 4.77 -7.65 -3.18
N ILE A 107 5.70 -7.83 -2.24
CA ILE A 107 5.56 -8.77 -1.12
C ILE A 107 4.38 -8.34 -0.24
N GLY A 108 4.28 -7.04 0.07
CA GLY A 108 3.17 -6.50 0.85
C GLY A 108 1.82 -6.64 0.17
N GLY A 109 1.75 -6.52 -1.16
CA GLY A 109 0.52 -6.72 -1.93
C GLY A 109 0.02 -8.16 -1.85
N ILE A 110 0.91 -9.15 -1.94
CA ILE A 110 0.55 -10.57 -1.74
C ILE A 110 0.03 -10.77 -0.32
N GLY A 111 0.79 -10.31 0.69
CA GLY A 111 0.40 -10.43 2.10
C GLY A 111 -0.94 -9.77 2.40
N LEU A 112 -1.18 -8.59 1.84
CA LEU A 112 -2.44 -7.86 2.03
C LEU A 112 -3.63 -8.63 1.45
N LEU A 113 -3.50 -9.23 0.26
CA LEU A 113 -4.59 -10.03 -0.31
C LEU A 113 -4.87 -11.30 0.50
N ILE A 114 -3.84 -11.96 1.04
CA ILE A 114 -4.00 -13.08 1.98
C ILE A 114 -4.85 -12.63 3.17
N LEU A 115 -4.48 -11.52 3.81
CA LEU A 115 -5.21 -11.00 4.98
C LEU A 115 -6.66 -10.65 4.67
N VAL A 116 -6.94 -10.03 3.51
CA VAL A 116 -8.30 -9.69 3.10
C VAL A 116 -9.16 -10.95 2.93
N ILE A 117 -8.63 -12.00 2.31
CA ILE A 117 -9.37 -13.26 2.11
C ILE A 117 -9.53 -14.00 3.45
N SER A 118 -8.48 -14.10 4.26
CA SER A 118 -8.56 -14.68 5.60
C SER A 118 -9.62 -13.99 6.46
N PHE A 119 -9.63 -12.66 6.48
CA PHE A 119 -10.62 -11.88 7.23
C PHE A 119 -12.04 -12.14 6.73
N LYS A 120 -12.26 -12.20 5.42
CA LYS A 120 -13.56 -12.59 4.83
C LYS A 120 -13.99 -13.99 5.29
N LEU A 121 -13.08 -14.97 5.33
CA LEU A 121 -13.39 -16.33 5.75
C LEU A 121 -13.77 -16.41 7.24
N ILE A 122 -13.05 -15.66 8.10
CA ILE A 122 -13.37 -15.54 9.52
C ILE A 122 -14.77 -14.94 9.71
N LEU A 123 -15.09 -13.84 9.02
CA LEU A 123 -16.42 -13.21 9.11
C LEU A 123 -17.56 -14.12 8.65
N LEU A 124 -17.30 -15.01 7.69
CA LEU A 124 -18.28 -15.98 7.21
C LEU A 124 -18.36 -17.25 8.08
N GLY A 125 -17.55 -17.36 9.14
CA GLY A 125 -17.45 -18.57 9.96
C GLY A 125 -16.92 -19.79 9.20
N ARG A 126 -16.13 -19.57 8.14
CA ARG A 126 -15.59 -20.61 7.24
C ARG A 126 -14.06 -20.72 7.36
N TYR A 127 -13.52 -20.41 8.52
CA TYR A 127 -12.09 -20.45 8.79
C TYR A 127 -11.68 -21.78 9.42
#